data_AF-A0A4R2LAD1-F1
#
_entry.id   AF-A0A4R2LAD1-F1
#
_cell.length_a   1.000
_cell.length_b   1.000
_cell.length_c   1.000
_cell.angle_alpha   90.00
_cell.angle_beta   90.00
_cell.angle_gamma   90.00
#
_symmetry.space_group_name_H-M   'P 1'
#
loop_
_entity.id
_entity.type
_entity.pdbx_description
1 polymer ?
#
loop_
_entity_poly.entity_id
_entity_poly.type
_entity_poly.pdbx_seq_one_letter_code
_entity_poly.pdbx_strand_id
1 'polypeptide(L)'
;SYTVKSYATVSGGGVDKVVPIPWEVEFSEDGATWNKNKPEWLTAFTENEAGGTSAASYTATVAAQVNSTPDNPHTVALKNATPVNDGTNTNIYDLSTHDYQGNNAPMRTANCYIVNAPGRYKLPLVYGNAVDYVKVPGGPNPGWNESAYTSTASGGNVLKPFINHRGVGIIDPYIYNNTNCTPASCTLIWQDALNLVTDVALSSDGHFLEFTVGQATICQGNAVAAVRDASNTVLWSWHIWVTDYKPGATGTTTPDKEITNHQNKKYKIMTLNLGWCDGKEVAYAERTVQVRFKQKPTAGYTSADPKTFTVKQKAHTITETWNQTYYQWGRKDPFVGAFEDPDGNSKSINKTWYDVSGTTHTNELPAFQNFSTGSACITRGITEPGTFSINSSMDGLYYNLWDANNNTTSANDNLVVKTIYDPSPVGYKLPPSNVFTGFTITGTNGTWNEGWNFYCDPSKTTSVFFPASGHRWNYNAVSTSVGSIAHYWTAGPYNTYYGWIMIFYPNSVYTQYKAERSRGYSVRATQE
;
A
#
# COMPACT_ATOMS: atom_id res chain seq x y z
N SER A 1 32.02 3.70 -20.65
CA SER A 1 33.30 3.25 -21.23
C SER A 1 34.22 4.47 -21.37
N TYR A 2 35.52 4.24 -21.53
CA TYR A 2 36.51 5.27 -21.78
C TYR A 2 37.57 4.73 -22.74
N THR A 3 38.34 5.61 -23.38
CA THR A 3 39.43 5.21 -24.26
C THR A 3 40.76 5.76 -23.74
N VAL A 4 41.82 4.96 -23.88
CA VAL A 4 43.18 5.36 -23.51
C VAL A 4 44.10 5.16 -24.70
N LYS A 5 44.91 6.18 -24.97
CA LYS A 5 45.98 6.15 -25.97
C LYS A 5 47.25 6.63 -25.28
N SER A 6 48.22 5.75 -25.07
CA SER A 6 49.46 6.05 -24.35
C SER A 6 50.68 5.65 -25.16
N TYR A 7 51.41 6.65 -25.64
CA TYR A 7 52.59 6.51 -26.47
C TYR A 7 53.52 7.72 -26.31
N ALA A 8 54.74 7.60 -26.81
CA ALA A 8 55.66 8.71 -27.01
C ALA A 8 56.21 8.69 -28.44
N THR A 9 56.60 9.85 -28.94
CA THR A 9 57.38 9.97 -30.18
C THR A 9 58.83 10.16 -29.79
N VAL A 10 59.70 9.27 -30.26
CA VAL A 10 61.15 9.30 -30.00
C VAL A 10 61.88 9.61 -31.30
N SER A 11 62.74 10.63 -31.27
CA SER A 11 63.52 11.07 -32.43
C SER A 11 64.99 10.65 -32.25
N GLY A 12 65.50 9.83 -33.17
CA GLY A 12 66.91 9.40 -33.18
C GLY A 12 67.33 8.88 -34.55
N GLY A 13 68.46 9.38 -35.08
CA GLY A 13 68.97 8.94 -36.39
C GLY A 13 68.21 9.45 -37.62
N GLY A 14 67.39 10.51 -37.49
CA GLY A 14 66.71 11.16 -38.62
C GLY A 14 65.28 10.66 -38.92
N VAL A 15 64.72 9.76 -38.11
CA VAL A 15 63.33 9.28 -38.25
C VAL A 15 62.64 9.27 -36.88
N ASP A 16 61.41 9.79 -36.82
CA ASP A 16 60.56 9.72 -35.64
C ASP A 16 59.90 8.34 -35.52
N LYS A 17 59.97 7.74 -34.32
CA LYS A 17 59.30 6.48 -34.01
C LYS A 17 58.27 6.65 -32.90
N VAL A 18 57.06 6.15 -33.13
CA VAL A 18 56.00 6.10 -32.12
C VAL A 18 56.11 4.80 -31.34
N VAL A 19 56.28 4.89 -30.01
CA VAL A 19 56.42 3.74 -29.12
C VAL A 19 55.31 3.73 -28.07
N PRO A 20 54.68 2.59 -27.77
CA PRO A 20 53.77 2.45 -26.64
C PRO A 20 54.47 2.77 -25.32
N ILE A 21 53.78 3.47 -24.42
CA ILE A 21 54.28 3.76 -23.07
C ILE A 21 53.29 3.19 -22.06
N PRO A 22 53.73 2.31 -21.13
CA PRO A 22 52.87 1.81 -20.08
C PRO A 22 52.28 2.93 -19.23
N TRP A 23 51.07 2.74 -18.75
CA TRP A 23 50.39 3.72 -17.91
C TRP A 23 49.83 3.08 -16.66
N GLU A 24 49.67 3.89 -15.62
CA GLU A 24 48.96 3.57 -14.39
C GLU A 24 48.03 4.72 -14.01
N VAL A 25 47.07 4.46 -13.14
CA VAL A 25 46.16 5.48 -12.62
C VAL A 25 46.26 5.65 -11.12
N GLU A 26 45.87 6.83 -10.66
CA GLU A 26 45.56 7.13 -9.27
C GLU A 26 44.17 7.78 -9.18
N PHE A 27 43.54 7.67 -8.01
CA PHE A 27 42.18 8.11 -7.74
C PHE A 27 42.15 9.14 -6.62
N SER A 28 41.25 10.12 -6.71
CA SER A 28 41.06 11.13 -5.68
C SER A 28 39.58 11.50 -5.54
N GLU A 29 39.03 11.38 -4.34
CA GLU A 29 37.63 11.76 -4.03
C GLU A 29 37.51 13.23 -3.58
N ASP A 30 38.61 13.84 -3.13
CA ASP A 30 38.70 15.23 -2.66
C ASP A 30 39.42 16.17 -3.65
N GLY A 31 40.04 15.63 -4.70
CA GLY A 31 40.88 16.35 -5.66
C GLY A 31 42.28 16.71 -5.17
N ALA A 32 42.64 16.35 -3.93
CA ALA A 32 43.92 16.68 -3.29
C ALA A 32 44.73 15.43 -2.95
N THR A 33 44.09 14.42 -2.37
CA THR A 33 44.70 13.17 -1.93
C THR A 33 44.56 12.11 -3.01
N TRP A 34 45.68 11.55 -3.47
CA TRP A 34 45.73 10.57 -4.56
C TRP A 34 46.10 9.18 -4.04
N ASN A 35 45.23 8.21 -4.30
CA ASN A 35 45.35 6.81 -3.87
C ASN A 35 45.48 5.87 -5.07
N LYS A 36 46.15 4.72 -4.89
CA LYS A 36 46.20 3.68 -5.93
C LYS A 36 44.89 2.92 -6.06
N ASN A 37 44.18 2.75 -4.95
CA ASN A 37 42.93 2.00 -4.90
C ASN A 37 41.78 2.88 -5.40
N LYS A 38 40.97 2.35 -6.31
CA LYS A 38 39.69 2.97 -6.68
C LYS A 38 38.70 2.95 -5.52
N PRO A 39 37.77 3.91 -5.43
CA PRO A 39 36.70 3.84 -4.44
C PRO A 39 35.81 2.61 -4.71
N GLU A 40 35.23 2.04 -3.65
CA GLU A 40 34.46 0.78 -3.73
C GLU A 40 33.31 0.85 -4.74
N TRP A 41 32.69 2.03 -4.87
CA TRP A 41 31.57 2.23 -5.78
C TRP A 41 31.95 2.24 -7.26
N LEU A 42 33.22 2.45 -7.62
CA LEU A 42 33.71 2.28 -8.99
C LEU A 42 34.06 0.81 -9.18
N THR A 43 33.07 -0.05 -9.41
CA THR A 43 33.21 -1.51 -9.31
C THR A 43 34.19 -2.13 -10.29
N ALA A 44 34.33 -1.57 -11.49
CA ALA A 44 35.34 -1.99 -12.47
C ALA A 44 36.01 -0.78 -13.12
N PHE A 45 37.34 -0.83 -13.20
CA PHE A 45 38.16 0.14 -13.89
C PHE A 45 39.52 -0.51 -14.20
N THR A 46 40.08 -0.30 -15.39
CA THR A 46 41.42 -0.80 -15.72
C THR A 46 42.46 0.16 -15.17
N GLU A 47 43.28 -0.33 -14.25
CA GLU A 47 44.19 0.50 -13.44
C GLU A 47 45.58 0.69 -14.07
N ASN A 48 46.00 -0.22 -14.94
CA ASN A 48 47.28 -0.12 -15.65
C ASN A 48 47.30 -1.03 -16.89
N GLU A 49 48.05 -0.63 -17.91
CA GLU A 49 48.30 -1.42 -19.13
C GLU A 49 49.64 -1.02 -19.79
N ALA A 50 50.07 -1.80 -20.78
CA ALA A 50 51.31 -1.56 -21.54
C ALA A 50 51.29 -0.32 -22.46
N GLY A 51 50.13 0.28 -22.70
CA GLY A 51 49.96 1.40 -23.63
C GLY A 51 49.80 0.96 -25.09
N GLY A 52 49.67 1.91 -26.00
CA GLY A 52 49.38 1.63 -27.40
C GLY A 52 49.35 2.86 -28.29
N THR A 53 49.70 2.67 -29.56
CA THR A 53 49.68 3.72 -30.59
C THR A 53 48.30 3.95 -31.19
N SER A 54 47.34 3.08 -30.87
CA SER A 54 45.91 3.19 -31.16
C SER A 54 45.11 3.35 -29.87
N ALA A 55 43.93 3.95 -29.95
CA ALA A 55 43.05 4.05 -28.79
C ALA A 55 42.51 2.67 -28.40
N ALA A 56 42.72 2.27 -27.15
CA ALA A 56 42.12 1.07 -26.57
C ALA A 56 40.88 1.45 -25.75
N SER A 57 39.81 0.69 -25.89
CA SER A 57 38.55 0.91 -25.18
C SER A 57 38.48 0.08 -23.91
N TYR A 58 38.04 0.71 -22.83
CA TYR A 58 37.88 0.09 -21.52
C TYR A 58 36.50 0.37 -20.94
N THR A 59 36.10 -0.48 -20.00
CA THR A 59 34.84 -0.37 -19.30
C THR A 59 35.07 0.22 -17.91
N ALA A 60 34.23 1.19 -17.55
CA ALA A 60 34.08 1.65 -16.18
C ALA A 60 32.65 1.33 -15.75
N THR A 61 32.49 0.60 -14.65
CA THR A 61 31.18 0.30 -14.06
C THR A 61 31.10 0.83 -12.64
N VAL A 62 29.88 1.13 -12.19
CA VAL A 62 29.62 1.66 -10.85
C VAL A 62 28.58 0.81 -10.14
N ALA A 63 28.67 0.73 -8.80
CA ALA A 63 27.60 0.16 -7.96
C ALA A 63 26.34 1.05 -8.02
N ALA A 64 25.20 0.59 -7.51
CA ALA A 64 24.06 1.49 -7.28
C ALA A 64 24.42 2.59 -6.26
N GLN A 65 23.75 3.75 -6.33
CA GLN A 65 23.81 4.71 -5.21
C GLN A 65 23.02 4.14 -4.04
N VAL A 66 23.44 4.51 -2.83
CA VAL A 66 22.73 4.18 -1.59
C VAL A 66 21.84 5.35 -1.17
N ASN A 67 20.67 5.03 -0.64
CA ASN A 67 19.75 6.03 -0.08
C ASN A 67 20.46 6.77 1.06
N SER A 68 20.37 8.10 1.05
CA SER A 68 20.93 8.99 2.05
C SER A 68 19.87 9.72 2.87
N THR A 69 18.58 9.60 2.53
CA THR A 69 17.49 10.17 3.33
C THR A 69 17.24 9.32 4.58
N PRO A 70 17.04 9.95 5.76
CA PRO A 70 16.49 9.24 6.91
C PRO A 70 15.11 8.63 6.59
N ASP A 71 14.73 7.61 7.34
CA ASP A 71 13.37 7.08 7.29
C ASP A 71 12.34 8.19 7.55
N ASN A 72 11.17 8.09 6.90
CA ASN A 72 10.11 9.07 7.14
C ASN A 72 9.66 9.02 8.62
N PRO A 73 9.12 10.13 9.18
CA PRO A 73 8.79 10.21 10.60
C PRO A 73 7.85 9.10 11.09
N HIS A 74 6.93 8.64 10.25
CA HIS A 74 6.00 7.55 10.56
C HIS A 74 6.71 6.19 10.69
N THR A 75 7.65 5.91 9.79
CA THR A 75 8.49 4.71 9.85
C THR A 75 9.38 4.75 11.09
N VAL A 76 9.96 5.91 11.41
CA VAL A 76 10.73 6.09 12.65
C VAL A 76 9.85 5.84 13.89
N ALA A 77 8.64 6.39 13.93
CA ALA A 77 7.69 6.18 15.03
C ALA A 77 7.34 4.69 15.20
N LEU A 78 7.08 3.98 14.09
CA LEU A 78 6.79 2.55 14.09
C LEU A 78 7.97 1.70 14.56
N LYS A 79 9.20 2.00 14.11
CA LYS A 79 10.42 1.29 14.54
C LYS A 79 10.74 1.51 16.02
N ASN A 80 10.44 2.72 16.53
CA ASN A 80 10.65 3.09 17.92
C ASN A 80 9.53 2.63 18.86
N ALA A 81 8.37 2.21 18.33
CA ALA A 81 7.30 1.67 19.14
C ALA A 81 7.78 0.42 19.89
N THR A 82 7.42 0.31 21.16
CA THR A 82 7.75 -0.88 21.95
C THR A 82 7.07 -2.10 21.33
N PRO A 83 7.82 -3.18 21.04
CA PRO A 83 7.23 -4.40 20.51
C PRO A 83 6.10 -4.91 21.42
N VAL A 84 5.03 -5.41 20.82
CA VAL A 84 3.85 -5.91 21.57
C VAL A 84 4.14 -7.19 22.36
N ASN A 85 5.24 -7.87 22.03
CA ASN A 85 5.77 -9.04 22.71
C ASN A 85 7.27 -9.19 22.41
N ASP A 86 7.89 -10.21 22.98
CA ASP A 86 9.31 -10.56 22.78
C ASP A 86 9.60 -11.20 21.41
N GLY A 87 8.60 -11.27 20.51
CA GLY A 87 8.72 -11.92 19.21
C GLY A 87 8.74 -13.45 19.26
N THR A 88 8.49 -14.07 20.41
CA THR A 88 8.41 -15.53 20.55
C THR A 88 6.98 -16.05 20.35
N ASN A 89 6.83 -17.37 20.24
CA ASN A 89 5.51 -18.02 20.14
C ASN A 89 4.79 -18.18 21.50
N THR A 90 5.35 -17.65 22.60
CA THR A 90 4.75 -17.81 23.93
C THR A 90 3.57 -16.88 24.17
N ASN A 91 3.65 -15.64 23.64
CA ASN A 91 2.66 -14.57 23.87
C ASN A 91 2.32 -13.84 22.56
N ILE A 92 1.76 -14.57 21.59
CA ILE A 92 1.36 -13.98 20.30
C ILE A 92 0.18 -13.02 20.51
N TYR A 93 0.33 -11.78 20.04
CA TYR A 93 -0.61 -10.69 20.26
C TYR A 93 -1.86 -10.85 19.39
N ASP A 94 -3.03 -11.03 20.03
CA ASP A 94 -4.29 -11.19 19.32
C ASP A 94 -4.94 -9.84 19.02
N LEU A 95 -4.95 -9.45 17.74
CA LEU A 95 -5.48 -8.18 17.28
C LEU A 95 -6.99 -8.02 17.50
N SER A 96 -7.72 -9.11 17.76
CA SER A 96 -9.16 -9.06 18.02
C SER A 96 -9.51 -8.77 19.48
N THR A 97 -8.57 -8.91 20.41
CA THR A 97 -8.80 -8.72 21.86
C THR A 97 -8.12 -7.48 22.42
N HIS A 98 -7.76 -6.54 21.55
CA HIS A 98 -7.14 -5.29 21.95
C HIS A 98 -7.82 -4.09 21.29
N ASP A 99 -7.89 -2.97 22.03
CA ASP A 99 -8.37 -1.71 21.48
C ASP A 99 -7.28 -0.97 20.67
N TYR A 100 -7.63 0.18 20.09
CA TYR A 100 -6.70 1.02 19.32
C TYR A 100 -5.53 1.59 20.15
N GLN A 101 -5.59 1.51 21.48
CA GLN A 101 -4.53 1.93 22.39
C GLN A 101 -3.59 0.77 22.76
N GLY A 102 -3.97 -0.46 22.42
CA GLY A 102 -3.26 -1.68 22.78
C GLY A 102 -3.65 -2.23 24.14
N ASN A 103 -4.76 -1.79 24.74
CA ASN A 103 -5.28 -2.36 25.97
C ASN A 103 -6.12 -3.60 25.67
N ASN A 104 -6.17 -4.55 26.60
CA ASN A 104 -7.11 -5.68 26.54
C ASN A 104 -8.55 -5.18 26.42
N ALA A 105 -9.28 -5.75 25.48
CA ALA A 105 -10.68 -5.45 25.20
C ALA A 105 -11.45 -6.75 24.90
N PRO A 106 -12.79 -6.76 25.08
CA PRO A 106 -13.61 -7.88 24.62
C PRO A 106 -13.37 -8.15 23.12
N MET A 107 -13.43 -9.43 22.72
CA MET A 107 -13.10 -9.81 21.35
C MET A 107 -14.03 -9.13 20.33
N ARG A 108 -13.45 -8.49 19.32
CA ARG A 108 -14.15 -7.90 18.17
C ARG A 108 -13.37 -8.19 16.90
N THR A 109 -14.05 -8.60 15.84
CA THR A 109 -13.42 -8.98 14.58
C THR A 109 -13.81 -8.05 13.44
N ALA A 110 -12.97 -7.96 12.41
CA ALA A 110 -13.20 -7.12 11.23
C ALA A 110 -12.43 -7.68 10.02
N ASN A 111 -12.53 -7.03 8.86
CA ASN A 111 -11.72 -7.38 7.68
C ASN A 111 -10.42 -6.61 7.57
N CYS A 112 -10.29 -5.48 8.27
CA CYS A 112 -9.04 -4.73 8.39
C CYS A 112 -8.56 -4.75 9.84
N TYR A 113 -7.30 -5.10 10.05
CA TYR A 113 -6.62 -5.01 11.33
C TYR A 113 -5.46 -4.02 11.24
N ILE A 114 -5.36 -3.15 12.24
CA ILE A 114 -4.33 -2.11 12.30
C ILE A 114 -3.17 -2.61 13.17
N VAL A 115 -1.95 -2.45 12.67
CA VAL A 115 -0.71 -2.76 13.39
C VAL A 115 0.07 -1.49 13.61
N ASN A 116 0.33 -1.16 14.89
CA ASN A 116 1.00 0.08 15.28
C ASN A 116 2.41 -0.12 15.85
N ALA A 117 2.91 -1.36 15.94
CA ALA A 117 4.18 -1.69 16.56
C ALA A 117 4.76 -3.00 15.99
N PRO A 118 6.04 -3.32 16.25
CA PRO A 118 6.61 -4.61 15.91
C PRO A 118 6.09 -5.74 16.80
N GLY A 119 6.16 -6.98 16.32
CA GLY A 119 5.91 -8.18 17.12
C GLY A 119 5.29 -9.34 16.35
N ARG A 120 4.93 -10.39 17.10
CA ARG A 120 4.16 -11.54 16.62
C ARG A 120 2.68 -11.30 16.83
N TYR A 121 1.88 -11.49 15.79
CA TYR A 121 0.45 -11.22 15.77
C TYR A 121 -0.35 -12.45 15.41
N LYS A 122 -1.59 -12.49 15.89
CA LYS A 122 -2.61 -13.43 15.43
C LYS A 122 -3.96 -12.74 15.27
N LEU A 123 -4.79 -13.32 14.40
CA LEU A 123 -6.20 -12.97 14.24
C LEU A 123 -7.04 -14.24 14.14
N PRO A 124 -8.23 -14.29 14.76
CA PRO A 124 -9.07 -15.47 14.76
C PRO A 124 -9.64 -15.73 13.36
N LEU A 125 -9.84 -16.99 13.00
CA LEU A 125 -10.47 -17.40 11.75
C LEU A 125 -11.99 -17.21 11.80
N VAL A 126 -12.39 -15.94 11.81
CA VAL A 126 -13.78 -15.46 11.86
C VAL A 126 -14.09 -14.69 10.58
N TYR A 127 -15.32 -14.84 10.08
CA TYR A 127 -15.79 -14.06 8.92
C TYR A 127 -15.93 -12.57 9.28
N GLY A 128 -14.92 -11.76 8.97
CA GLY A 128 -14.99 -10.30 9.10
C GLY A 128 -15.60 -9.83 10.42
N ASN A 129 -16.72 -9.11 10.37
CA ASN A 129 -17.43 -8.55 11.53
C ASN A 129 -18.33 -9.55 12.32
N ALA A 130 -18.18 -10.87 12.13
CA ALA A 130 -19.11 -11.84 12.68
C ALA A 130 -19.01 -12.07 14.20
N VAL A 131 -17.94 -11.62 14.87
CA VAL A 131 -17.83 -11.62 16.34
C VAL A 131 -17.66 -10.21 16.90
N ASP A 132 -18.52 -9.86 17.87
CA ASP A 132 -18.41 -8.63 18.66
C ASP A 132 -18.99 -8.84 20.07
N TYR A 133 -18.12 -9.05 21.07
CA TYR A 133 -18.50 -9.22 22.47
C TYR A 133 -18.93 -7.92 23.16
N VAL A 134 -18.64 -6.74 22.58
CA VAL A 134 -19.17 -5.47 23.08
C VAL A 134 -20.64 -5.34 22.68
N LYS A 135 -20.97 -5.72 21.44
CA LYS A 135 -22.34 -5.67 20.92
C LYS A 135 -23.23 -6.79 21.47
N VAL A 136 -22.66 -7.99 21.67
CA VAL A 136 -23.39 -9.17 22.15
C VAL A 136 -22.66 -9.78 23.36
N PRO A 137 -22.73 -9.14 24.55
CA PRO A 137 -21.94 -9.57 25.72
C PRO A 137 -22.44 -10.85 26.41
N GLY A 138 -23.63 -11.35 26.07
CA GLY A 138 -24.26 -12.51 26.72
C GLY A 138 -25.33 -13.15 25.85
N GLY A 139 -26.11 -14.07 26.43
CA GLY A 139 -27.14 -14.84 25.72
C GLY A 139 -26.70 -16.26 25.35
N PRO A 140 -27.47 -16.99 24.53
CA PRO A 140 -27.14 -18.37 24.15
C PRO A 140 -25.88 -18.45 23.29
N ASN A 141 -25.58 -17.40 22.52
CA ASN A 141 -24.46 -17.28 21.61
C ASN A 141 -23.70 -15.97 21.87
N PRO A 142 -22.99 -15.83 23.01
CA PRO A 142 -22.27 -14.60 23.33
C PRO A 142 -21.21 -14.31 22.26
N GLY A 143 -21.06 -13.04 21.90
CA GLY A 143 -20.17 -12.55 20.86
C GLY A 143 -20.70 -12.74 19.43
N TRP A 144 -21.73 -13.56 19.18
CA TRP A 144 -22.21 -13.79 17.82
C TRP A 144 -22.94 -12.56 17.28
N ASN A 145 -22.26 -11.81 16.42
CA ASN A 145 -22.84 -10.64 15.75
C ASN A 145 -23.64 -11.09 14.52
N GLU A 146 -24.74 -11.83 14.74
CA GLU A 146 -25.59 -12.40 13.69
C GLU A 146 -26.01 -11.38 12.63
N SER A 147 -26.25 -10.12 13.04
CA SER A 147 -26.61 -9.04 12.12
C SER A 147 -25.55 -8.73 11.04
N ALA A 148 -24.29 -9.17 11.21
CA ALA A 148 -23.24 -9.00 10.22
C ALA A 148 -23.25 -10.07 9.13
N TYR A 149 -23.76 -11.28 9.41
CA TYR A 149 -23.82 -12.42 8.47
C TYR A 149 -25.24 -12.90 8.14
N THR A 150 -26.27 -12.36 8.80
CA THR A 150 -27.68 -12.64 8.56
C THR A 150 -28.50 -11.35 8.54
N SER A 151 -28.92 -10.92 7.35
CA SER A 151 -29.80 -9.75 7.21
C SER A 151 -31.16 -9.96 7.89
N THR A 152 -31.75 -8.90 8.43
CA THR A 152 -33.16 -8.88 8.86
C THR A 152 -34.07 -8.24 7.80
N ALA A 153 -33.51 -7.63 6.76
CA ALA A 153 -34.28 -7.04 5.66
C ALA A 153 -34.92 -8.11 4.76
N SER A 154 -35.89 -7.66 3.97
CA SER A 154 -36.62 -8.47 2.97
C SER A 154 -36.51 -7.81 1.60
N GLY A 155 -36.53 -8.62 0.54
CA GLY A 155 -36.51 -8.17 -0.85
C GLY A 155 -35.70 -9.09 -1.76
N GLY A 156 -36.03 -9.11 -3.06
CA GLY A 156 -35.33 -9.98 -4.03
C GLY A 156 -33.85 -9.63 -4.27
N ASN A 157 -33.44 -8.42 -3.90
CA ASN A 157 -32.06 -7.93 -3.99
C ASN A 157 -31.34 -7.93 -2.62
N VAL A 158 -31.87 -8.62 -1.61
CA VAL A 158 -31.25 -8.74 -0.28
C VAL A 158 -30.64 -10.13 -0.16
N LEU A 159 -29.31 -10.19 0.05
CA LEU A 159 -28.62 -11.45 0.34
C LEU A 159 -28.85 -11.84 1.80
N LYS A 160 -29.49 -12.98 2.02
CA LYS A 160 -29.82 -13.48 3.36
C LYS A 160 -29.90 -15.01 3.37
N PRO A 161 -29.07 -15.71 4.15
CA PRO A 161 -27.87 -15.21 4.85
C PRO A 161 -26.77 -14.75 3.87
N PHE A 162 -25.75 -14.09 4.39
CA PHE A 162 -24.51 -13.87 3.64
C PHE A 162 -23.76 -15.19 3.43
N ILE A 163 -22.93 -15.25 2.38
CA ILE A 163 -22.34 -16.50 1.87
C ILE A 163 -20.82 -16.56 2.04
N ASN A 164 -20.30 -17.77 2.22
CA ASN A 164 -18.86 -18.05 2.28
C ASN A 164 -18.25 -18.25 0.88
N HIS A 165 -16.98 -18.64 0.82
CA HIS A 165 -16.23 -18.95 -0.41
C HIS A 165 -16.88 -20.00 -1.32
N ARG A 166 -17.78 -20.86 -0.78
CA ARG A 166 -18.49 -21.91 -1.52
C ARG A 166 -19.86 -21.47 -2.03
N GLY A 167 -20.28 -20.25 -1.69
CA GLY A 167 -21.63 -19.75 -1.99
C GLY A 167 -22.69 -20.28 -1.05
N VAL A 168 -22.28 -20.89 0.07
CA VAL A 168 -23.16 -21.42 1.10
C VAL A 168 -23.39 -20.37 2.19
N GLY A 169 -24.62 -20.27 2.66
CA GLY A 169 -25.00 -19.38 3.75
C GLY A 169 -24.20 -19.65 5.02
N ILE A 170 -23.68 -18.59 5.64
CA ILE A 170 -22.93 -18.67 6.90
C ILE A 170 -23.90 -18.89 8.05
N ILE A 171 -23.60 -19.89 8.87
CA ILE A 171 -24.43 -20.30 10.03
C ILE A 171 -23.70 -20.10 11.37
N ASP A 172 -22.37 -19.96 11.33
CA ASP A 172 -21.52 -19.80 12.49
C ASP A 172 -20.45 -18.75 12.16
N PRO A 173 -20.09 -17.84 13.09
CA PRO A 173 -19.09 -16.81 12.84
C PRO A 173 -17.69 -17.37 12.54
N TYR A 174 -17.33 -18.54 13.07
CA TYR A 174 -16.04 -19.18 12.91
C TYR A 174 -16.00 -20.01 11.62
N ILE A 175 -14.98 -19.76 10.80
CA ILE A 175 -14.86 -20.35 9.45
C ILE A 175 -14.90 -21.88 9.53
N TYR A 176 -14.15 -22.47 10.47
CA TYR A 176 -13.99 -23.91 10.64
C TYR A 176 -15.24 -24.64 11.16
N ASN A 177 -16.23 -23.92 11.69
CA ASN A 177 -17.52 -24.49 12.11
C ASN A 177 -18.54 -24.56 10.97
N ASN A 178 -18.22 -24.02 9.79
CA ASN A 178 -19.10 -24.09 8.63
C ASN A 178 -18.81 -25.34 7.79
N THR A 179 -19.86 -25.95 7.24
CA THR A 179 -19.77 -27.21 6.50
C THR A 179 -18.76 -27.12 5.35
N ASN A 180 -17.81 -28.06 5.31
CA ASN A 180 -16.75 -28.14 4.30
C ASN A 180 -15.86 -26.88 4.19
N CYS A 181 -15.63 -26.18 5.30
CA CYS A 181 -14.78 -25.00 5.40
C CYS A 181 -13.55 -25.25 6.31
N THR A 182 -12.84 -26.35 6.09
CA THR A 182 -11.70 -26.76 6.94
C THR A 182 -10.42 -26.00 6.59
N PRO A 183 -9.86 -25.19 7.51
CA PRO A 183 -8.55 -24.56 7.33
C PRO A 183 -7.44 -25.60 7.27
N ALA A 184 -6.45 -25.38 6.40
CA ALA A 184 -5.25 -26.23 6.29
C ALA A 184 -3.94 -25.43 6.27
N SER A 185 -3.96 -24.18 5.79
CA SER A 185 -2.79 -23.29 5.84
C SER A 185 -3.20 -21.82 5.81
N CYS A 186 -2.28 -20.93 6.17
CA CYS A 186 -2.40 -19.49 5.87
C CYS A 186 -1.28 -19.06 4.92
N THR A 187 -1.50 -17.97 4.20
CA THR A 187 -0.54 -17.42 3.23
C THR A 187 -0.65 -15.91 3.13
N LEU A 188 0.47 -15.26 2.77
CA LEU A 188 0.44 -13.92 2.20
C LEU A 188 -0.16 -13.99 0.79
N ILE A 189 -0.96 -12.98 0.41
CA ILE A 189 -1.44 -12.77 -0.96
C ILE A 189 -0.58 -11.70 -1.64
N TRP A 190 -0.47 -10.52 -1.00
CA TRP A 190 0.41 -9.44 -1.43
C TRP A 190 0.76 -8.52 -0.25
N GLN A 191 1.87 -7.79 -0.37
CA GLN A 191 2.22 -6.66 0.52
C GLN A 191 2.87 -5.53 -0.29
N ASP A 192 2.72 -4.28 0.14
CA ASP A 192 3.25 -3.11 -0.58
C ASP A 192 4.53 -2.51 0.04
N ALA A 193 5.14 -3.24 0.97
CA ALA A 193 6.48 -3.02 1.48
C ALA A 193 7.17 -4.37 1.71
N LEU A 194 8.46 -4.46 1.37
CA LEU A 194 9.21 -5.71 1.44
C LEU A 194 9.32 -6.17 2.90
N ASN A 195 8.93 -7.42 3.17
CA ASN A 195 8.97 -8.01 4.51
C ASN A 195 8.18 -7.19 5.55
N LEU A 196 7.10 -6.52 5.12
CA LEU A 196 6.17 -5.84 6.03
C LEU A 196 5.51 -6.86 6.96
N VAL A 197 5.06 -7.98 6.39
CA VAL A 197 4.51 -9.13 7.10
C VAL A 197 5.29 -10.38 6.68
N THR A 198 5.77 -11.15 7.66
CA THR A 198 6.47 -12.43 7.46
C THR A 198 5.86 -13.54 8.31
N ASP A 199 6.35 -14.77 8.14
CA ASP A 199 5.96 -15.95 8.94
C ASP A 199 4.44 -16.18 9.02
N VAL A 200 3.75 -15.94 7.90
CA VAL A 200 2.30 -16.16 7.81
C VAL A 200 2.02 -17.65 7.92
N ALA A 201 1.33 -18.06 8.97
CA ALA A 201 1.08 -19.46 9.28
C ALA A 201 -0.31 -19.68 9.89
N LEU A 202 -0.80 -20.91 9.76
CA LEU A 202 -1.96 -21.37 10.50
C LEU A 202 -1.47 -21.84 11.88
N SER A 203 -2.11 -21.34 12.94
CA SER A 203 -1.87 -21.80 14.32
C SER A 203 -2.10 -23.30 14.49
N SER A 204 -1.45 -23.90 15.49
CA SER A 204 -1.49 -25.35 15.71
C SER A 204 -2.87 -25.92 16.04
N ASP A 205 -3.77 -25.10 16.59
CA ASP A 205 -5.17 -25.48 16.87
C ASP A 205 -6.09 -25.25 15.65
N GLY A 206 -5.57 -24.66 14.57
CA GLY A 206 -6.32 -24.37 13.36
C GLY A 206 -7.32 -23.22 13.50
N HIS A 207 -7.23 -22.39 14.54
CA HIS A 207 -8.23 -21.35 14.84
C HIS A 207 -7.77 -19.91 14.61
N PHE A 208 -6.48 -19.70 14.37
CA PHE A 208 -5.88 -18.38 14.13
C PHE A 208 -4.95 -18.37 12.91
N LEU A 209 -4.94 -17.25 12.20
CA LEU A 209 -3.86 -16.86 11.30
C LEU A 209 -2.81 -16.10 12.12
N GLU A 210 -1.55 -16.52 12.05
CA GLU A 210 -0.41 -15.91 12.73
C GLU A 210 0.53 -15.24 11.72
N PHE A 211 1.22 -14.18 12.13
CA PHE A 211 2.24 -13.51 11.33
C PHE A 211 3.20 -12.68 12.18
N THR A 212 4.30 -12.21 11.60
CA THR A 212 5.30 -11.36 12.23
C THR A 212 5.39 -10.02 11.53
N VAL A 213 5.53 -8.92 12.29
CA VAL A 213 5.94 -7.61 11.79
C VAL A 213 7.28 -7.27 12.43
N GLY A 214 8.34 -7.30 11.63
CA GLY A 214 9.72 -7.17 12.12
C GLY A 214 10.09 -5.72 12.44
N GLN A 215 10.76 -5.48 13.57
CA GLN A 215 11.16 -4.12 13.97
C GLN A 215 12.10 -3.44 12.96
N ALA A 216 12.95 -4.19 12.27
CA ALA A 216 13.85 -3.63 11.26
C ALA A 216 13.12 -3.25 9.96
N THR A 217 12.01 -3.93 9.64
CA THR A 217 11.29 -3.82 8.36
C THR A 217 9.98 -3.06 8.47
N ILE A 218 9.46 -2.82 9.68
CA ILE A 218 8.21 -2.11 9.89
C ILE A 218 8.27 -0.69 9.29
N CYS A 219 7.25 -0.36 8.51
CA CYS A 219 6.99 0.95 7.95
C CYS A 219 5.49 1.07 7.66
N GLN A 220 5.01 2.26 7.27
CA GLN A 220 3.64 2.37 6.79
C GLN A 220 3.46 1.48 5.54
N GLY A 221 2.40 0.69 5.53
CA GLY A 221 2.16 -0.27 4.46
C GLY A 221 0.90 -1.10 4.64
N ASN A 222 0.62 -1.90 3.62
CA ASN A 222 -0.54 -2.75 3.51
C ASN A 222 -0.13 -4.16 3.13
N ALA A 223 -0.81 -5.14 3.69
CA ALA A 223 -0.73 -6.53 3.28
C ALA A 223 -2.11 -7.19 3.26
N VAL A 224 -2.27 -8.20 2.42
CA VAL A 224 -3.43 -9.10 2.45
C VAL A 224 -2.93 -10.51 2.77
N ALA A 225 -3.46 -11.08 3.85
CA ALA A 225 -3.18 -12.45 4.26
C ALA A 225 -4.46 -13.27 4.27
N ALA A 226 -4.36 -14.57 4.01
CA ALA A 226 -5.50 -15.44 3.76
C ALA A 226 -5.35 -16.80 4.45
N VAL A 227 -6.48 -17.42 4.76
CA VAL A 227 -6.58 -18.82 5.16
C VAL A 227 -7.07 -19.67 3.99
N ARG A 228 -6.50 -20.87 3.84
CA ARG A 228 -6.75 -21.79 2.72
C ARG A 228 -7.10 -23.19 3.19
N ASP A 229 -7.85 -23.93 2.37
CA ASP A 229 -8.04 -25.37 2.53
C ASP A 229 -6.83 -26.16 2.00
N ALA A 230 -6.92 -27.49 2.10
CA ALA A 230 -5.91 -28.43 1.61
C ALA A 230 -5.71 -28.39 0.08
N SER A 231 -6.66 -27.79 -0.66
CA SER A 231 -6.56 -27.59 -2.12
C SER A 231 -5.99 -26.21 -2.48
N ASN A 232 -5.47 -25.46 -1.49
CA ASN A 232 -5.00 -24.08 -1.64
C ASN A 232 -6.10 -23.07 -2.04
N THR A 233 -7.38 -23.41 -1.90
CA THR A 233 -8.48 -22.45 -2.13
C THR A 233 -8.56 -21.50 -0.95
N VAL A 234 -8.62 -20.19 -1.20
CA VAL A 234 -8.82 -19.20 -0.15
C VAL A 234 -10.24 -19.29 0.41
N LEU A 235 -10.35 -19.47 1.73
CA LEU A 235 -11.61 -19.53 2.48
C LEU A 235 -12.04 -18.12 2.89
N TRP A 236 -11.05 -17.31 3.29
CA TRP A 236 -11.20 -15.91 3.68
C TRP A 236 -9.83 -15.20 3.71
N SER A 237 -9.85 -13.88 3.68
CA SER A 237 -8.65 -13.03 3.73
C SER A 237 -8.93 -11.73 4.46
N TRP A 238 -7.87 -11.15 5.01
CA TRP A 238 -7.88 -9.94 5.82
C TRP A 238 -6.85 -8.95 5.30
N HIS A 239 -7.18 -7.66 5.43
CA HIS A 239 -6.27 -6.55 5.23
C HIS A 239 -5.53 -6.26 6.54
N ILE A 240 -4.21 -6.24 6.48
CA ILE A 240 -3.34 -5.79 7.54
C ILE A 240 -2.83 -4.40 7.14
N TRP A 241 -3.16 -3.38 7.93
CA TRP A 241 -2.71 -2.02 7.70
C TRP A 241 -1.72 -1.62 8.78
N VAL A 242 -0.45 -1.50 8.41
CA VAL A 242 0.62 -1.07 9.30
C VAL A 242 0.70 0.45 9.24
N THR A 243 0.47 1.11 10.36
CA THR A 243 0.49 2.58 10.46
C THR A 243 0.64 3.01 11.91
N ASP A 244 1.24 4.18 12.15
CA ASP A 244 1.27 4.81 13.47
C ASP A 244 -0.04 5.57 13.79
N TYR A 245 -0.94 5.70 12.82
CA TYR A 245 -2.29 6.23 13.04
C TYR A 245 -3.13 5.28 13.90
N LYS A 246 -3.76 5.84 14.91
CA LYS A 246 -4.65 5.15 15.85
C LYS A 246 -6.06 5.77 15.75
N PRO A 247 -6.96 5.21 14.92
CA PRO A 247 -8.32 5.71 14.80
C PRO A 247 -9.03 5.73 16.16
N GLY A 248 -9.80 6.79 16.41
CA GLY A 248 -10.58 6.92 17.64
C GLY A 248 -9.79 7.47 18.84
N ALA A 249 -8.47 7.58 18.71
CA ALA A 249 -7.63 8.23 19.71
C ALA A 249 -7.90 9.73 19.78
N THR A 250 -8.06 10.24 21.01
CA THR A 250 -8.19 11.66 21.30
C THR A 250 -6.83 12.27 21.63
N GLY A 251 -6.66 13.57 21.39
CA GLY A 251 -5.41 14.29 21.73
C GLY A 251 -4.19 13.91 20.88
N THR A 252 -4.37 13.17 19.79
CA THR A 252 -3.32 12.86 18.81
C THR A 252 -3.20 13.98 17.77
N THR A 253 -2.15 13.93 16.94
CA THR A 253 -1.94 14.86 15.82
C THR A 253 -2.87 14.58 14.63
N THR A 254 -3.42 13.36 14.54
CA THR A 254 -4.31 12.90 13.46
C THR A 254 -5.63 12.33 14.00
N PRO A 255 -6.36 13.04 14.88
CA PRO A 255 -7.57 12.50 15.49
C PRO A 255 -8.69 12.42 14.46
N ASP A 256 -9.61 11.50 14.65
CA ASP A 256 -10.85 11.43 13.86
C ASP A 256 -11.59 12.78 13.86
N LYS A 257 -12.35 13.04 12.79
CA LYS A 257 -13.04 14.30 12.58
C LYS A 257 -14.54 14.10 12.62
N GLU A 258 -15.25 14.92 13.38
CA GLU A 258 -16.70 15.00 13.28
C GLU A 258 -17.05 15.93 12.11
N ILE A 259 -17.85 15.45 11.16
CA ILE A 259 -18.36 16.24 10.04
C ILE A 259 -19.89 16.33 10.11
N THR A 260 -20.45 17.40 9.55
CA THR A 260 -21.89 17.64 9.49
C THR A 260 -22.37 17.60 8.05
N ASN A 261 -23.38 16.78 7.77
CA ASN A 261 -23.97 16.68 6.44
C ASN A 261 -25.01 17.79 6.17
N HIS A 262 -25.59 17.85 4.96
CA HIS A 262 -26.56 18.90 4.61
C HIS A 262 -27.87 18.87 5.41
N GLN A 263 -28.19 17.73 6.04
CA GLN A 263 -29.35 17.53 6.91
C GLN A 263 -29.02 17.76 8.40
N ASN A 264 -27.87 18.37 8.70
CA ASN A 264 -27.35 18.61 10.05
C ASN A 264 -27.07 17.33 10.87
N LYS A 265 -26.92 16.18 10.21
CA LYS A 265 -26.50 14.94 10.86
C LYS A 265 -24.99 14.89 10.96
N LYS A 266 -24.52 14.47 12.13
CA LYS A 266 -23.10 14.40 12.49
C LYS A 266 -22.55 13.00 12.31
N TYR A 267 -21.34 12.92 11.78
CA TYR A 267 -20.62 11.67 11.56
C TYR A 267 -19.17 11.84 12.00
N LYS A 268 -18.66 10.92 12.82
CA LYS A 268 -17.23 10.85 13.09
C LYS A 268 -16.57 9.98 12.02
N ILE A 269 -15.63 10.54 11.27
CA ILE A 269 -14.88 9.87 10.20
C ILE A 269 -13.43 9.67 10.62
N MET A 270 -12.83 8.60 10.10
CA MET A 270 -11.38 8.46 10.10
C MET A 270 -10.74 9.64 9.37
N THR A 271 -9.59 10.10 9.85
CA THR A 271 -8.86 11.22 9.23
C THR A 271 -8.04 10.79 8.02
N LEU A 272 -7.74 9.50 7.89
CA LEU A 272 -6.98 8.93 6.78
C LEU A 272 -7.81 7.91 5.99
N ASN A 273 -7.49 7.75 4.71
CA ASN A 273 -8.07 6.68 3.89
C ASN A 273 -7.65 5.33 4.44
N LEU A 274 -8.50 4.32 4.23
CA LEU A 274 -8.13 2.96 4.58
C LEU A 274 -6.89 2.52 3.77
N GLY A 275 -5.85 2.10 4.49
CA GLY A 275 -4.57 1.73 3.90
C GLY A 275 -3.67 2.89 3.48
N TRP A 276 -3.85 4.08 4.08
CA TRP A 276 -3.01 5.25 3.83
C TRP A 276 -1.54 4.99 4.13
N CYS A 277 -0.67 5.50 3.25
CA CYS A 277 0.77 5.63 3.43
C CYS A 277 1.18 7.05 3.05
N ASP A 278 1.94 7.71 3.91
CA ASP A 278 2.45 9.05 3.63
C ASP A 278 3.55 9.01 2.57
N GLY A 279 3.70 10.14 1.87
CA GLY A 279 4.78 10.32 0.91
C GLY A 279 6.15 10.27 1.56
N LYS A 280 7.17 9.97 0.76
CA LYS A 280 8.57 9.98 1.21
C LYS A 280 9.47 10.51 0.11
N GLU A 281 10.59 11.05 0.53
CA GLU A 281 11.67 11.45 -0.36
C GLU A 281 12.85 10.51 -0.18
N VAL A 282 13.41 10.03 -1.29
CA VAL A 282 14.58 9.16 -1.31
C VAL A 282 15.66 9.88 -2.11
N ALA A 283 16.71 10.31 -1.43
CA ALA A 283 17.81 11.08 -2.00
C ALA A 283 19.06 10.22 -2.11
N TYR A 284 19.71 10.30 -3.26
CA TYR A 284 20.96 9.65 -3.57
C TYR A 284 22.02 10.74 -3.72
N ALA A 285 22.98 10.78 -2.79
CA ALA A 285 24.03 11.79 -2.79
C ALA A 285 24.92 11.69 -4.02
N GLU A 286 25.40 12.85 -4.50
CA GLU A 286 26.43 12.89 -5.54
C GLU A 286 27.69 12.19 -5.03
N ARG A 287 28.33 11.41 -5.89
CA ARG A 287 29.68 10.89 -5.65
C ARG A 287 30.55 11.11 -6.87
N THR A 288 31.80 11.48 -6.60
CA THR A 288 32.75 11.92 -7.61
C THR A 288 34.12 11.34 -7.30
N VAL A 289 34.80 10.85 -8.32
CA VAL A 289 36.23 10.49 -8.24
C VAL A 289 36.96 11.07 -9.44
N GLN A 290 38.09 11.71 -9.19
CA GLN A 290 39.04 12.09 -10.22
C GLN A 290 39.98 10.92 -10.49
N VAL A 291 40.22 10.61 -11.75
CA VAL A 291 41.15 9.57 -12.19
C VAL A 291 42.29 10.23 -12.94
N ARG A 292 43.51 10.05 -12.45
CA ARG A 292 44.73 10.62 -13.03
C ARG A 292 45.59 9.54 -13.64
N PHE A 293 45.81 9.62 -14.95
CA PHE A 293 46.66 8.74 -15.72
C PHE A 293 48.09 9.27 -15.73
N LYS A 294 49.04 8.40 -15.41
CA LYS A 294 50.48 8.67 -15.45
C LYS A 294 51.16 7.65 -16.35
N GLN A 295 52.02 8.13 -17.24
CA GLN A 295 52.92 7.27 -18.00
C GLN A 295 54.05 6.79 -17.09
N LYS A 296 54.33 5.49 -17.10
CA LYS A 296 55.43 4.92 -16.33
C LYS A 296 56.77 5.34 -16.98
N PRO A 297 57.74 5.84 -16.19
CA PRO A 297 59.06 6.18 -16.72
C PRO A 297 59.68 4.97 -17.42
N THR A 298 60.28 5.21 -18.59
CA THR A 298 61.05 4.19 -19.34
C THR A 298 62.41 4.79 -19.68
N ALA A 299 63.45 3.96 -19.86
CA ALA A 299 64.79 4.46 -20.14
C ALA A 299 64.81 5.39 -21.37
N GLY A 300 65.34 6.60 -21.21
CA GLY A 300 65.40 7.62 -22.28
C GLY A 300 64.11 8.41 -22.49
N TYR A 301 63.11 8.27 -21.61
CA TYR A 301 61.83 8.97 -21.68
C TYR A 301 61.45 9.61 -20.34
N THR A 302 61.15 10.91 -20.36
CA THR A 302 60.56 11.64 -19.23
C THR A 302 59.04 11.61 -19.38
N SER A 303 58.33 11.17 -18.33
CA SER A 303 56.87 11.08 -18.35
C SER A 303 56.20 12.41 -18.69
N ALA A 304 55.20 12.36 -19.57
CA ALA A 304 54.35 13.51 -19.87
C ALA A 304 53.51 13.91 -18.65
N ASP A 305 53.00 15.15 -18.67
CA ASP A 305 52.07 15.63 -17.65
C ASP A 305 50.88 14.69 -17.52
N PRO A 306 50.52 14.29 -16.28
CA PRO A 306 49.38 13.42 -16.06
C PRO A 306 48.09 13.98 -16.67
N LYS A 307 47.25 13.08 -17.17
CA LYS A 307 45.90 13.44 -17.67
C LYS A 307 44.87 13.03 -16.64
N THR A 308 44.02 13.97 -16.24
CA THR A 308 42.96 13.73 -15.27
C THR A 308 41.60 13.87 -15.94
N PHE A 309 40.67 12.99 -15.59
CA PHE A 309 39.25 13.21 -15.84
C PHE A 309 38.43 12.84 -14.60
N THR A 310 37.16 13.23 -14.60
CA THR A 310 36.25 13.03 -13.48
C THR A 310 35.18 12.01 -13.83
N VAL A 311 35.03 10.99 -13.00
CA VAL A 311 33.83 10.14 -12.96
C VAL A 311 32.89 10.72 -11.93
N LYS A 312 31.74 11.23 -12.37
CA LYS A 312 30.72 11.84 -11.51
C LYS A 312 29.39 11.12 -11.71
N GLN A 313 28.84 10.61 -10.62
CA GLN A 313 27.45 10.18 -10.57
C GLN A 313 26.66 11.24 -9.83
N LYS A 314 25.79 11.95 -10.57
CA LYS A 314 25.02 13.09 -10.07
C LYS A 314 24.10 12.66 -8.92
N ALA A 315 23.79 13.62 -8.05
CA ALA A 315 22.72 13.44 -7.09
C ALA A 315 21.39 13.19 -7.81
N HIS A 316 20.52 12.39 -7.20
CA HIS A 316 19.18 12.13 -7.69
C HIS A 316 18.22 12.04 -6.51
N THR A 317 17.03 12.60 -6.65
CA THR A 317 15.98 12.52 -5.63
C THR A 317 14.74 11.94 -6.27
N ILE A 318 14.15 10.95 -5.61
CA ILE A 318 12.86 10.36 -5.95
C ILE A 318 11.88 10.81 -4.88
N THR A 319 10.83 11.51 -5.30
CA THR A 319 9.73 11.89 -4.41
C THR A 319 8.56 10.96 -4.70
N GLU A 320 8.19 10.15 -3.72
CA GLU A 320 6.94 9.38 -3.73
C GLU A 320 5.88 10.20 -2.99
N THR A 321 4.75 10.45 -3.66
CA THR A 321 3.59 11.08 -3.00
C THR A 321 2.89 10.09 -2.07
N TRP A 322 1.89 10.58 -1.34
CA TRP A 322 1.02 9.72 -0.55
C TRP A 322 0.30 8.68 -1.43
N ASN A 323 -0.17 7.60 -0.83
CA ASN A 323 -1.00 6.61 -1.50
C ASN A 323 -2.01 5.97 -0.54
N GLN A 324 -2.98 5.24 -1.10
CA GLN A 324 -3.89 4.38 -0.35
C GLN A 324 -4.33 3.18 -1.17
N THR A 325 -4.92 2.19 -0.51
CA THR A 325 -5.55 1.04 -1.16
C THR A 325 -6.87 1.38 -1.87
N TYR A 326 -7.26 0.55 -2.84
CA TYR A 326 -8.52 0.67 -3.57
C TYR A 326 -9.43 -0.54 -3.34
N TYR A 327 -10.74 -0.32 -3.30
CA TYR A 327 -11.75 -1.35 -3.08
C TYR A 327 -12.77 -1.35 -4.22
N GLN A 328 -13.28 -2.53 -4.58
CA GLN A 328 -14.45 -2.68 -5.45
C GLN A 328 -15.71 -2.79 -4.57
N TRP A 329 -16.84 -2.25 -5.04
CA TRP A 329 -18.08 -2.22 -4.27
C TRP A 329 -18.51 -3.63 -3.86
N GLY A 330 -18.83 -3.79 -2.57
CA GLY A 330 -19.25 -5.06 -1.98
C GLY A 330 -18.11 -6.05 -1.65
N ARG A 331 -16.84 -5.71 -1.88
CA ARG A 331 -15.69 -6.53 -1.47
C ARG A 331 -15.02 -5.98 -0.20
N LYS A 332 -14.43 -6.90 0.55
CA LYS A 332 -13.59 -6.60 1.73
C LYS A 332 -12.10 -6.42 1.39
N ASP A 333 -11.67 -6.93 0.24
CA ASP A 333 -10.25 -7.05 -0.10
C ASP A 333 -9.72 -5.81 -0.82
N PRO A 334 -8.62 -5.21 -0.34
CA PRO A 334 -7.97 -4.10 -1.02
C PRO A 334 -7.13 -4.54 -2.22
N PHE A 335 -6.92 -3.58 -3.12
CA PHE A 335 -5.91 -3.60 -4.16
C PHE A 335 -4.80 -2.60 -3.84
N VAL A 336 -3.59 -2.93 -4.29
CA VAL A 336 -2.40 -2.08 -4.17
C VAL A 336 -2.67 -0.64 -4.60
N GLY A 337 -2.06 0.31 -3.90
CA GLY A 337 -2.16 1.74 -4.18
C GLY A 337 -1.44 2.18 -5.45
N ALA A 338 -1.52 3.47 -5.72
CA ALA A 338 -0.83 4.11 -6.83
C ALA A 338 -0.40 5.53 -6.45
N PHE A 339 0.64 6.02 -7.12
CA PHE A 339 1.17 7.37 -7.02
C PHE A 339 0.71 8.21 -8.20
N GLU A 340 0.73 9.53 -8.02
CA GLU A 340 0.69 10.46 -9.15
C GLU A 340 1.88 10.17 -10.09
N ASP A 341 1.66 10.38 -11.39
CA ASP A 341 2.72 10.24 -12.36
C ASP A 341 3.59 11.51 -12.36
N PRO A 342 4.92 11.37 -12.18
CA PRO A 342 5.82 12.51 -12.02
C PRO A 342 5.91 13.39 -13.26
N ASP A 343 5.51 12.89 -14.43
CA ASP A 343 5.49 13.63 -15.69
C ASP A 343 4.11 14.28 -15.96
N GLY A 344 3.18 14.21 -14.99
CA GLY A 344 1.85 14.80 -15.07
C GLY A 344 0.89 14.05 -16.00
N ASN A 345 1.17 12.77 -16.30
CA ASN A 345 0.25 11.94 -17.08
C ASN A 345 -1.02 11.62 -16.27
N SER A 346 -2.15 11.52 -16.98
CA SER A 346 -3.40 11.00 -16.41
C SER A 346 -3.27 9.57 -15.87
N LYS A 347 -2.39 8.73 -16.44
CA LYS A 347 -2.11 7.38 -15.92
C LYS A 347 -1.27 7.51 -14.66
N SER A 348 -1.64 6.78 -13.62
CA SER A 348 -0.94 6.78 -12.33
C SER A 348 0.03 5.59 -12.26
N ILE A 349 1.07 5.70 -11.43
CA ILE A 349 2.08 4.65 -11.27
C ILE A 349 1.65 3.71 -10.15
N ASN A 350 1.55 2.40 -10.42
CA ASN A 350 1.23 1.45 -9.35
C ASN A 350 2.38 1.42 -8.33
N LYS A 351 2.02 1.47 -7.05
CA LYS A 351 2.99 1.29 -5.97
C LYS A 351 3.63 -0.09 -6.12
N THR A 352 4.94 -0.17 -5.89
CA THR A 352 5.65 -1.45 -5.89
C THR A 352 5.05 -2.37 -4.83
N TRP A 353 4.81 -3.62 -5.20
CA TRP A 353 4.28 -4.63 -4.29
C TRP A 353 5.01 -5.96 -4.46
N TYR A 354 4.80 -6.86 -3.51
CA TYR A 354 5.47 -8.15 -3.41
C TYR A 354 4.43 -9.24 -3.27
N ASP A 355 4.59 -10.30 -4.05
CA ASP A 355 3.73 -11.48 -3.98
C ASP A 355 4.19 -12.45 -2.87
N VAL A 356 3.50 -13.59 -2.76
CA VAL A 356 3.81 -14.65 -1.78
C VAL A 356 5.24 -15.20 -1.91
N SER A 357 5.87 -15.12 -3.09
CA SER A 357 7.24 -15.58 -3.32
C SER A 357 8.29 -14.53 -2.95
N GLY A 358 7.86 -13.31 -2.60
CA GLY A 358 8.74 -12.16 -2.43
C GLY A 358 9.18 -11.54 -3.76
N THR A 359 8.55 -11.92 -4.88
CA THR A 359 8.84 -11.32 -6.18
C THR A 359 8.38 -9.88 -6.20
N THR A 360 9.25 -8.99 -6.66
CA THR A 360 8.97 -7.55 -6.77
C THR A 360 8.18 -7.26 -8.03
N HIS A 361 7.07 -6.54 -7.88
CA HIS A 361 6.23 -6.05 -8.96
C HIS A 361 6.24 -4.52 -8.98
N THR A 362 6.99 -3.91 -9.90
CA THR A 362 7.15 -2.45 -10.00
C THR A 362 6.28 -1.88 -11.11
N ASN A 363 5.42 -0.90 -10.76
CA ASN A 363 4.41 -0.34 -11.65
C ASN A 363 3.51 -1.40 -12.33
N GLU A 364 3.37 -2.57 -11.71
CA GLU A 364 2.58 -3.66 -12.24
C GLU A 364 1.13 -3.58 -11.75
N LEU A 365 0.20 -3.91 -12.64
CA LEU A 365 -1.22 -4.01 -12.32
C LEU A 365 -1.49 -5.24 -11.47
N PRO A 366 -2.48 -5.20 -10.55
CA PRO A 366 -2.98 -6.43 -9.98
C PRO A 366 -3.53 -7.33 -11.11
N ALA A 367 -3.46 -8.65 -10.90
CA ALA A 367 -4.12 -9.58 -11.80
C ALA A 367 -5.60 -9.21 -11.94
N PHE A 368 -6.17 -9.36 -13.13
CA PHE A 368 -7.56 -9.00 -13.37
C PHE A 368 -8.27 -10.01 -14.26
N GLN A 369 -9.56 -10.22 -14.01
CA GLN A 369 -10.38 -11.19 -14.74
C GLN A 369 -11.84 -10.76 -14.79
N ASN A 370 -12.57 -11.25 -15.79
CA ASN A 370 -14.01 -11.01 -15.89
C ASN A 370 -14.77 -12.02 -15.03
N PHE A 371 -15.25 -11.60 -13.86
CA PHE A 371 -16.03 -12.47 -12.99
C PHE A 371 -17.47 -12.61 -13.48
N SER A 372 -18.08 -13.76 -13.20
CA SER A 372 -19.54 -13.93 -13.34
C SER A 372 -20.29 -13.04 -12.34
N THR A 373 -21.57 -12.80 -12.57
CA THR A 373 -22.45 -12.04 -11.66
C THR A 373 -23.07 -12.94 -10.58
N GLY A 374 -23.88 -12.36 -9.70
CA GLY A 374 -24.56 -13.02 -8.59
C GLY A 374 -23.61 -13.57 -7.54
N SER A 375 -24.03 -14.64 -6.86
CA SER A 375 -23.23 -15.32 -5.84
C SER A 375 -21.85 -15.76 -6.34
N ALA A 376 -21.73 -16.12 -7.63
CA ALA A 376 -20.46 -16.51 -8.22
C ALA A 376 -19.42 -15.36 -8.22
N CYS A 377 -19.87 -14.10 -8.31
CA CYS A 377 -18.99 -12.95 -8.16
C CYS A 377 -18.42 -12.87 -6.74
N ILE A 378 -19.30 -13.04 -5.74
CA ILE A 378 -18.94 -12.95 -4.32
C ILE A 378 -17.99 -14.08 -3.95
N THR A 379 -18.31 -15.32 -4.30
CA THR A 379 -17.43 -16.47 -4.04
C THR A 379 -16.07 -16.28 -4.68
N ARG A 380 -16.04 -15.79 -5.94
CA ARG A 380 -14.78 -15.56 -6.63
C ARG A 380 -13.97 -14.42 -6.03
N GLY A 381 -14.62 -13.37 -5.56
CA GLY A 381 -13.98 -12.29 -4.81
C GLY A 381 -13.35 -12.77 -3.50
N ILE A 382 -13.94 -13.78 -2.84
CA ILE A 382 -13.38 -14.41 -1.64
C ILE A 382 -12.22 -15.34 -1.99
N THR A 383 -12.37 -16.19 -3.01
CA THR A 383 -11.32 -17.17 -3.38
C THR A 383 -10.13 -16.55 -4.11
N GLU A 384 -10.32 -15.38 -4.73
CA GLU A 384 -9.28 -14.63 -5.46
C GLU A 384 -9.16 -13.18 -4.94
N PRO A 385 -8.70 -12.98 -3.69
CA PRO A 385 -8.64 -11.66 -3.06
C PRO A 385 -7.72 -10.67 -3.78
N GLY A 386 -6.67 -11.17 -4.46
CA GLY A 386 -5.74 -10.36 -5.25
C GLY A 386 -6.17 -10.13 -6.71
N THR A 387 -7.26 -10.74 -7.19
CA THR A 387 -7.72 -10.58 -8.58
C THR A 387 -8.80 -9.51 -8.67
N PHE A 388 -8.55 -8.49 -9.50
CA PHE A 388 -9.47 -7.41 -9.80
C PHE A 388 -10.55 -7.86 -10.79
N SER A 389 -11.82 -7.67 -10.44
CA SER A 389 -12.91 -7.98 -11.38
C SER A 389 -13.03 -6.88 -12.43
N ILE A 390 -13.03 -7.24 -13.71
CA ILE A 390 -13.34 -6.31 -14.82
C ILE A 390 -14.79 -6.39 -15.31
N ASN A 391 -15.65 -7.11 -14.57
CA ASN A 391 -17.08 -7.06 -14.82
C ASN A 391 -17.65 -5.76 -14.24
N SER A 392 -18.14 -4.86 -15.09
CA SER A 392 -18.67 -3.55 -14.66
C SER A 392 -19.76 -3.62 -13.57
N SER A 393 -20.56 -4.70 -13.57
CA SER A 393 -21.68 -4.88 -12.64
C SER A 393 -21.31 -5.53 -11.30
N MET A 394 -20.10 -6.12 -11.18
CA MET A 394 -19.74 -6.99 -10.05
C MET A 394 -20.77 -8.11 -9.84
N ASP A 395 -21.37 -8.23 -8.65
CA ASP A 395 -22.43 -9.19 -8.38
C ASP A 395 -23.71 -8.84 -9.14
N GLY A 396 -23.94 -7.56 -9.47
CA GLY A 396 -25.08 -7.16 -10.29
C GLY A 396 -26.45 -7.43 -9.67
N LEU A 397 -26.55 -7.72 -8.36
CA LEU A 397 -27.77 -8.31 -7.80
C LEU A 397 -28.14 -7.76 -6.43
N TYR A 398 -27.21 -7.69 -5.49
CA TYR A 398 -27.49 -7.44 -4.08
C TYR A 398 -27.30 -5.97 -3.71
N TYR A 399 -28.11 -5.50 -2.77
CA TYR A 399 -28.07 -4.13 -2.24
C TYR A 399 -27.35 -4.00 -0.91
N ASN A 400 -27.09 -5.12 -0.24
CA ASN A 400 -26.76 -5.15 1.17
C ASN A 400 -25.34 -5.67 1.45
N LEU A 401 -24.43 -5.67 0.48
CA LEU A 401 -23.10 -6.28 0.67
C LEU A 401 -22.27 -5.58 1.75
N TRP A 402 -22.37 -4.26 1.90
CA TRP A 402 -21.68 -3.51 2.98
C TRP A 402 -22.60 -3.00 4.09
N ASP A 403 -23.92 -2.97 3.84
CA ASP A 403 -24.94 -2.61 4.82
C ASP A 403 -25.99 -3.72 4.91
N ALA A 404 -25.96 -4.51 5.98
CA ALA A 404 -26.66 -5.77 6.11
C ALA A 404 -28.15 -5.68 5.83
N ASN A 405 -28.76 -4.56 6.20
CA ASN A 405 -30.20 -4.36 6.16
C ASN A 405 -30.63 -3.36 5.08
N ASN A 406 -29.71 -2.94 4.20
CA ASN A 406 -30.09 -2.06 3.10
C ASN A 406 -30.96 -2.78 2.07
N ASN A 407 -32.14 -2.23 1.81
CA ASN A 407 -33.07 -2.71 0.79
C ASN A 407 -33.52 -1.59 -0.17
N THR A 408 -32.85 -0.43 -0.13
CA THR A 408 -33.14 0.72 -0.98
C THR A 408 -31.92 1.09 -1.82
N THR A 409 -32.17 1.92 -2.83
CA THR A 409 -31.14 2.46 -3.73
C THR A 409 -31.07 3.99 -3.69
N SER A 410 -31.97 4.64 -2.95
CA SER A 410 -31.90 6.09 -2.72
C SER A 410 -30.76 6.42 -1.77
N ALA A 411 -30.03 7.51 -2.03
CA ALA A 411 -29.08 8.03 -1.07
C ALA A 411 -29.83 8.48 0.20
N ASN A 412 -29.30 8.12 1.37
CA ASN A 412 -29.98 8.30 2.65
C ASN A 412 -29.00 8.35 3.83
N ASP A 413 -29.54 8.58 5.01
CA ASP A 413 -28.85 8.61 6.31
C ASP A 413 -29.22 7.41 7.19
N ASN A 414 -29.77 6.34 6.63
CA ASN A 414 -30.14 5.14 7.41
C ASN A 414 -28.91 4.57 8.12
N LEU A 415 -29.16 3.90 9.24
CA LEU A 415 -28.09 3.26 9.99
C LEU A 415 -27.47 2.14 9.14
N VAL A 416 -26.19 2.30 8.80
CA VAL A 416 -25.41 1.22 8.19
C VAL A 416 -25.13 0.14 9.25
N VAL A 417 -25.57 -1.08 8.97
CA VAL A 417 -25.27 -2.28 9.75
C VAL A 417 -24.10 -3.01 9.09
N LYS A 418 -22.90 -2.88 9.67
CA LYS A 418 -21.66 -3.43 9.12
C LYS A 418 -21.75 -4.95 8.90
N THR A 419 -21.51 -5.38 7.67
CA THR A 419 -21.52 -6.80 7.27
C THR A 419 -20.16 -7.46 7.46
N ILE A 420 -20.11 -8.76 7.21
CA ILE A 420 -18.86 -9.49 7.00
C ILE A 420 -18.08 -9.08 5.74
N TYR A 421 -18.62 -8.30 4.80
CA TYR A 421 -17.88 -7.86 3.61
C TYR A 421 -17.39 -6.40 3.69
N ASP A 422 -17.77 -5.66 4.74
CA ASP A 422 -17.29 -4.31 4.97
C ASP A 422 -15.77 -4.32 5.26
N PRO A 423 -14.95 -3.54 4.53
CA PRO A 423 -13.50 -3.56 4.66
C PRO A 423 -12.98 -2.86 5.93
N SER A 424 -13.82 -2.11 6.66
CA SER A 424 -13.39 -1.21 7.73
C SER A 424 -12.89 -1.96 8.98
N PRO A 425 -11.97 -1.36 9.76
CA PRO A 425 -11.48 -1.94 11.01
C PRO A 425 -12.56 -1.97 12.09
N VAL A 426 -12.29 -2.65 13.20
CA VAL A 426 -13.18 -2.73 14.38
C VAL A 426 -13.60 -1.33 14.84
N GLY A 427 -14.89 -1.12 15.10
CA GLY A 427 -15.42 0.18 15.55
C GLY A 427 -15.67 1.18 14.43
N TYR A 428 -15.44 0.79 13.17
CA TYR A 428 -15.68 1.59 11.98
C TYR A 428 -16.43 0.81 10.92
N LYS A 429 -17.15 1.51 10.06
CA LYS A 429 -17.95 0.97 8.95
C LYS A 429 -17.92 1.93 7.77
N LEU A 430 -18.28 1.43 6.59
CA LEU A 430 -18.53 2.29 5.46
C LEU A 430 -19.67 3.26 5.77
N PRO A 431 -19.55 4.51 5.31
CA PRO A 431 -20.52 5.52 5.66
C PRO A 431 -21.82 5.39 4.86
N PRO A 432 -22.95 5.90 5.37
CA PRO A 432 -24.18 6.03 4.60
C PRO A 432 -23.99 7.01 3.43
N SER A 433 -24.82 6.89 2.39
CA SER A 433 -24.63 7.64 1.14
C SER A 433 -24.79 9.16 1.27
N ASN A 434 -25.39 9.66 2.35
CA ASN A 434 -25.51 11.10 2.61
C ASN A 434 -24.36 11.70 3.43
N VAL A 435 -23.39 10.90 3.89
CA VAL A 435 -22.35 11.34 4.85
C VAL A 435 -21.60 12.61 4.40
N PHE A 436 -21.26 12.70 3.12
CA PHE A 436 -20.38 13.75 2.58
C PHE A 436 -21.16 14.95 2.03
N THR A 437 -22.49 14.95 2.14
CA THR A 437 -23.36 15.97 1.52
C THR A 437 -23.17 17.39 2.07
N GLY A 438 -22.49 17.53 3.21
CA GLY A 438 -22.08 18.84 3.75
C GLY A 438 -20.87 19.45 3.04
N PHE A 439 -20.10 18.68 2.27
CA PHE A 439 -18.93 19.18 1.57
C PHE A 439 -19.32 19.90 0.28
N THR A 440 -18.74 21.09 0.08
CA THR A 440 -18.95 21.93 -1.09
C THR A 440 -17.64 22.59 -1.50
N ILE A 441 -17.54 23.07 -2.75
CA ILE A 441 -16.34 23.76 -3.23
C ILE A 441 -16.07 25.07 -2.48
N THR A 442 -17.13 25.78 -2.05
CA THR A 442 -17.03 26.99 -1.22
C THR A 442 -16.84 26.70 0.27
N GLY A 443 -16.90 25.42 0.66
CA GLY A 443 -16.67 24.89 2.00
C GLY A 443 -15.26 24.31 2.17
N THR A 444 -14.27 24.84 1.46
CA THR A 444 -12.87 24.40 1.51
C THR A 444 -11.98 25.38 2.29
N ASN A 445 -10.93 24.85 2.92
CA ASN A 445 -9.93 25.59 3.68
C ASN A 445 -8.58 25.57 2.93
N GLY A 446 -8.22 26.69 2.30
CA GLY A 446 -6.98 26.80 1.52
C GLY A 446 -7.17 26.43 0.04
N THR A 447 -6.06 26.20 -0.65
CA THR A 447 -6.02 25.91 -2.09
C THR A 447 -5.96 24.40 -2.36
N TRP A 448 -6.28 24.00 -3.59
CA TRP A 448 -6.11 22.62 -4.02
C TRP A 448 -4.65 22.21 -3.86
N ASN A 449 -4.42 21.06 -3.21
CA ASN A 449 -3.09 20.48 -3.05
C ASN A 449 -3.23 18.96 -3.14
N GLU A 450 -3.39 18.47 -4.38
CA GLU A 450 -3.68 17.05 -4.66
C GLU A 450 -4.90 16.53 -3.87
N GLY A 451 -5.88 17.41 -3.63
CA GLY A 451 -7.00 17.16 -2.73
C GLY A 451 -7.55 18.45 -2.14
N TRP A 452 -8.58 18.29 -1.31
CA TRP A 452 -9.25 19.39 -0.61
C TRP A 452 -9.21 19.20 0.90
N ASN A 453 -8.93 20.29 1.63
CA ASN A 453 -9.31 20.40 3.03
C ASN A 453 -10.75 20.91 3.09
N PHE A 454 -11.70 20.04 3.45
CA PHE A 454 -13.10 20.46 3.64
C PHE A 454 -13.31 20.92 5.07
N TYR A 455 -14.04 22.02 5.26
CA TYR A 455 -14.53 22.37 6.59
C TYR A 455 -15.49 21.29 7.09
N CYS A 456 -15.29 20.90 8.35
CA CYS A 456 -16.06 19.83 8.97
C CYS A 456 -17.54 20.19 9.17
N ASP A 457 -17.82 21.48 9.39
CA ASP A 457 -19.16 21.99 9.64
C ASP A 457 -19.25 23.50 9.26
N PRO A 458 -20.47 24.09 9.26
CA PRO A 458 -20.67 25.49 8.86
C PRO A 458 -19.93 26.54 9.70
N SER A 459 -19.45 26.21 10.91
CA SER A 459 -18.67 27.10 11.75
C SER A 459 -17.26 27.34 11.22
N LYS A 460 -16.78 26.49 10.30
CA LYS A 460 -15.46 26.59 9.65
C LYS A 460 -14.27 26.66 10.64
N THR A 461 -14.42 26.05 11.80
CA THR A 461 -13.37 26.05 12.85
C THR A 461 -12.33 24.97 12.64
N THR A 462 -12.73 23.83 12.05
CA THR A 462 -11.86 22.70 11.76
C THR A 462 -12.09 22.20 10.34
N SER A 463 -11.05 21.61 9.76
CA SER A 463 -11.11 20.97 8.45
C SER A 463 -10.49 19.57 8.47
N VAL A 464 -10.80 18.81 7.44
CA VAL A 464 -10.31 17.45 7.19
C VAL A 464 -9.84 17.33 5.75
N PHE A 465 -8.65 16.76 5.55
CA PHE A 465 -8.09 16.58 4.22
C PHE A 465 -8.63 15.32 3.54
N PHE A 466 -9.18 15.51 2.35
CA PHE A 466 -9.54 14.45 1.41
C PHE A 466 -8.59 14.52 0.20
N PRO A 467 -7.68 13.54 0.05
CA PRO A 467 -6.79 13.43 -1.11
C PRO A 467 -7.56 13.10 -2.39
N ALA A 468 -7.07 13.59 -3.51
CA ALA A 468 -7.49 13.28 -4.86
C ALA A 468 -7.01 11.88 -5.26
N SER A 469 -7.66 10.88 -4.68
CA SER A 469 -7.21 9.48 -4.65
C SER A 469 -6.98 8.79 -6.00
N GLY A 470 -7.42 9.38 -7.12
CA GLY A 470 -7.55 8.67 -8.39
C GLY A 470 -8.53 7.50 -8.28
N HIS A 471 -8.39 6.55 -9.21
CA HIS A 471 -9.12 5.29 -9.20
C HIS A 471 -8.49 4.22 -10.10
N ARG A 472 -8.92 2.97 -9.93
CA ARG A 472 -8.64 1.86 -10.87
C ARG A 472 -9.81 1.60 -11.82
N TRP A 473 -9.49 1.46 -13.10
CA TRP A 473 -10.48 1.22 -14.16
C TRP A 473 -11.06 -0.20 -14.14
N ASN A 474 -12.35 -0.28 -14.43
CA ASN A 474 -13.12 -1.52 -14.43
C ASN A 474 -12.89 -2.42 -15.66
N TYR A 475 -12.04 -2.07 -16.62
CA TYR A 475 -11.81 -2.89 -17.82
C TYR A 475 -10.38 -3.45 -17.91
N ASN A 476 -9.44 -2.92 -17.12
CA ASN A 476 -8.04 -3.36 -17.12
C ASN A 476 -7.28 -3.09 -15.81
N ALA A 477 -7.96 -2.69 -14.73
CA ALA A 477 -7.38 -2.37 -13.41
C ALA A 477 -6.35 -1.22 -13.40
N VAL A 478 -6.16 -0.48 -14.49
CA VAL A 478 -5.22 0.65 -14.59
C VAL A 478 -5.60 1.75 -13.63
N SER A 479 -4.62 2.23 -12.84
CA SER A 479 -4.80 3.40 -11.98
C SER A 479 -4.66 4.70 -12.77
N THR A 480 -5.47 5.69 -12.46
CA THR A 480 -5.47 7.01 -13.11
C THR A 480 -5.88 8.12 -12.15
N SER A 481 -5.45 9.35 -12.47
CA SER A 481 -5.92 10.59 -11.86
C SER A 481 -5.61 10.76 -10.37
N VAL A 482 -4.65 10.00 -9.82
CA VAL A 482 -4.06 10.30 -8.51
C VAL A 482 -3.50 11.73 -8.56
N GLY A 483 -3.80 12.54 -7.53
CA GLY A 483 -3.46 13.97 -7.48
C GLY A 483 -4.48 14.89 -8.15
N SER A 484 -5.37 14.36 -9.01
CA SER A 484 -6.28 15.16 -9.84
C SER A 484 -7.77 14.98 -9.54
N ILE A 485 -8.23 13.74 -9.27
CA ILE A 485 -9.65 13.44 -9.03
C ILE A 485 -9.78 12.48 -7.85
N ALA A 486 -10.72 12.76 -6.95
CA ALA A 486 -11.05 11.94 -5.80
C ALA A 486 -12.26 11.05 -6.04
N HIS A 487 -12.24 9.82 -5.51
CA HIS A 487 -13.39 8.92 -5.52
C HIS A 487 -13.50 8.14 -4.21
N TYR A 488 -14.66 8.22 -3.56
CA TYR A 488 -14.87 7.67 -2.22
C TYR A 488 -16.17 6.85 -2.17
N TRP A 489 -16.05 5.56 -1.89
CA TRP A 489 -17.21 4.69 -1.71
C TRP A 489 -18.05 5.06 -0.49
N THR A 490 -19.36 4.87 -0.61
CA THR A 490 -20.31 4.77 0.51
C THR A 490 -20.96 3.38 0.51
N ALA A 491 -21.61 2.99 1.61
CA ALA A 491 -22.14 1.63 1.78
C ALA A 491 -23.28 1.30 0.78
N GLY A 492 -24.12 2.29 0.48
CA GLY A 492 -25.35 2.09 -0.31
C GLY A 492 -25.12 2.00 -1.83
N PRO A 493 -25.93 1.21 -2.55
CA PRO A 493 -25.95 1.17 -4.01
C PRO A 493 -26.88 2.26 -4.60
N TYR A 494 -26.63 2.68 -5.84
CA TYR A 494 -27.59 3.47 -6.64
C TYR A 494 -28.57 2.59 -7.41
N ASN A 495 -28.13 1.40 -7.80
CA ASN A 495 -28.94 0.30 -8.32
C ASN A 495 -28.08 -0.98 -8.31
N THR A 496 -28.52 -2.05 -8.98
CA THR A 496 -27.76 -3.30 -9.07
C THR A 496 -26.41 -3.19 -9.81
N TYR A 497 -26.17 -2.12 -10.56
CA TYR A 497 -24.96 -1.94 -11.38
C TYR A 497 -24.01 -0.85 -10.84
N TYR A 498 -24.56 0.16 -10.15
CA TYR A 498 -23.82 1.31 -9.67
C TYR A 498 -23.87 1.42 -8.14
N GLY A 499 -22.76 1.86 -7.54
CA GLY A 499 -22.67 2.29 -6.14
C GLY A 499 -22.71 3.81 -5.99
N TRP A 500 -23.04 4.30 -4.79
CA TRP A 500 -22.94 5.71 -4.45
C TRP A 500 -21.51 6.09 -4.03
N ILE A 501 -21.00 7.18 -4.58
CA ILE A 501 -19.70 7.75 -4.22
C ILE A 501 -19.78 9.26 -3.99
N MET A 502 -18.79 9.78 -3.27
CA MET A 502 -18.36 11.17 -3.46
C MET A 502 -17.25 11.22 -4.51
N ILE A 503 -17.34 12.19 -5.43
CA ILE A 503 -16.32 12.54 -6.41
C ILE A 503 -16.05 14.04 -6.37
N PHE A 504 -14.78 14.43 -6.42
CA PHE A 504 -14.42 15.85 -6.55
C PHE A 504 -13.12 16.03 -7.33
N TYR A 505 -12.95 17.23 -7.85
CA TYR A 505 -11.76 17.72 -8.56
C TYR A 505 -11.65 19.25 -8.31
N PRO A 506 -10.62 19.97 -8.80
CA PRO A 506 -10.35 21.34 -8.36
C PRO A 506 -11.51 22.33 -8.46
N ASN A 507 -12.49 22.13 -9.35
CA ASN A 507 -13.56 23.09 -9.56
C ASN A 507 -14.96 22.53 -9.25
N SER A 508 -15.09 21.31 -8.74
CA SER A 508 -16.40 20.71 -8.47
C SER A 508 -16.35 19.63 -7.40
N VAL A 509 -17.45 19.52 -6.65
CA VAL A 509 -17.69 18.49 -5.63
C VAL A 509 -19.07 17.91 -5.88
N TYR A 510 -19.15 16.60 -6.13
CA TYR A 510 -20.39 15.84 -6.22
C TYR A 510 -20.41 14.81 -5.10
N THR A 511 -21.29 15.01 -4.13
CA THR A 511 -21.33 14.23 -2.89
C THR A 511 -22.18 12.96 -3.02
N GLN A 512 -22.97 12.85 -4.09
CA GLN A 512 -23.83 11.71 -4.42
C GLN A 512 -23.75 11.42 -5.93
N TYR A 513 -22.65 10.81 -6.35
CA TYR A 513 -22.44 10.41 -7.74
C TYR A 513 -22.57 8.89 -7.89
N LYS A 514 -23.03 8.42 -9.05
CA LYS A 514 -23.18 6.99 -9.35
C LYS A 514 -21.95 6.49 -10.10
N ALA A 515 -21.38 5.37 -9.69
CA ALA A 515 -20.20 4.80 -10.35
C ALA A 515 -20.24 3.27 -10.39
N GLU A 516 -19.63 2.69 -11.43
CA GLU A 516 -19.69 1.23 -11.64
C GLU A 516 -19.08 0.48 -10.45
N ARG A 517 -19.78 -0.55 -9.98
CA ARG A 517 -19.40 -1.30 -8.77
C ARG A 517 -17.98 -1.89 -8.83
N SER A 518 -17.45 -2.18 -10.01
CA SER A 518 -16.11 -2.75 -10.16
C SER A 518 -14.98 -1.75 -10.24
N ARG A 519 -15.23 -0.44 -10.21
CA ARG A 519 -14.12 0.52 -10.10
C ARG A 519 -13.44 0.40 -8.74
N GLY A 520 -12.12 0.53 -8.73
CA GLY A 520 -11.35 0.58 -7.50
C GLY A 520 -11.32 2.00 -6.97
N TYR A 521 -12.01 2.26 -5.86
CA TYR A 521 -12.04 3.58 -5.20
C TYR A 521 -11.57 3.52 -3.75
N SER A 522 -11.27 4.69 -3.19
CA SER A 522 -10.87 4.82 -1.80
C SER A 522 -12.06 4.64 -0.85
N VAL A 523 -11.74 4.27 0.37
CA VAL A 523 -12.70 4.13 1.48
C VAL A 523 -12.27 5.08 2.60
N ARG A 524 -13.23 5.85 3.10
CA ARG A 524 -13.11 6.69 4.31
C ARG A 524 -14.18 6.26 5.29
N ALA A 525 -13.80 5.45 6.28
CA ALA A 525 -14.77 4.85 7.19
C ALA A 525 -15.29 5.86 8.24
N THR A 526 -16.51 5.63 8.69
CA THR A 526 -17.15 6.31 9.83
C THR A 526 -17.14 5.42 11.05
N GLN A 527 -17.10 6.02 12.24
CA GLN A 527 -17.29 5.30 13.50
C GLN A 527 -18.67 4.59 13.52
N GLU A 528 -18.70 3.38 14.08
CA GLU A 528 -19.90 2.52 14.19
C GLU A 528 -21.03 3.09 15.05
#